data_AF-A0A172N835-F1
#
_entry.id   AF-A0A172N835-F1
#
_cell.length_a   1.000
_cell.length_b   1.000
_cell.length_c   1.000
_cell.angle_alpha   90.00
_cell.angle_beta   90.00
_cell.angle_gamma   90.00
#
_symmetry.space_group_name_H-M   'P 1'
#
loop_
_entity.id
_entity.type
_entity.pdbx_description
1 polymer ?
#
loop_
_entity_poly.entity_id
_entity_poly.type
_entity_poly.pdbx_seq_one_letter_code
_entity_poly.pdbx_strand_id
1 'polypeptide(L)'
;MTRVKRGYVARKRRRFIFTLTSGFRGAHSKLFRTANQQGMRALASSHRDRSRRKRDFRRLWIARINAAAQGSGISYNKLVRDLYQNQVLLNRKMLAQMAILDNDCFSTIMKRTNK
;
A
#
# COMPACT_ATOMS: atom_id res chain seq x y z
N MET A 1 3.43 -32.02 -45.49
CA MET A 1 3.24 -31.17 -44.28
C MET A 1 1.76 -30.97 -44.00
N THR A 2 1.30 -31.20 -42.77
CA THR A 2 -0.11 -31.10 -42.36
C THR A 2 -0.47 -29.68 -41.90
N ARG A 3 -1.56 -29.11 -42.42
CA ARG A 3 -2.04 -27.75 -42.05
C ARG A 3 -2.75 -27.77 -40.68
N VAL A 4 -2.15 -27.17 -39.66
CA VAL A 4 -2.78 -27.00 -38.33
C VAL A 4 -3.60 -25.71 -38.29
N LYS A 5 -4.93 -25.81 -38.09
CA LYS A 5 -5.83 -24.67 -37.93
C LYS A 5 -5.79 -24.11 -36.51
N ARG A 6 -6.03 -22.79 -36.35
CA ARG A 6 -5.95 -22.08 -35.05
C ARG A 6 -7.05 -22.46 -34.03
N GLY A 7 -8.19 -22.99 -34.49
CA GLY A 7 -9.28 -23.51 -33.64
C GLY A 7 -9.76 -22.55 -32.54
N TYR A 8 -10.12 -23.11 -31.38
CA TYR A 8 -10.65 -22.39 -30.21
C TYR A 8 -9.58 -21.64 -29.39
N VAL A 9 -8.28 -21.86 -29.64
CA VAL A 9 -7.17 -21.29 -28.86
C VAL A 9 -7.24 -19.76 -28.81
N ALA A 10 -7.59 -19.12 -29.94
CA ALA A 10 -7.74 -17.67 -30.00
C ALA A 10 -8.90 -17.17 -29.13
N ARG A 11 -10.03 -17.90 -29.11
CA ARG A 11 -11.20 -17.56 -28.28
C ARG A 11 -10.88 -17.73 -26.79
N LYS A 12 -10.18 -18.80 -26.40
CA LYS A 12 -9.71 -19.03 -25.02
C LYS A 12 -8.84 -17.87 -24.52
N ARG A 13 -7.86 -17.43 -25.30
CA ARG A 13 -7.00 -16.28 -24.97
C ARG A 13 -7.79 -14.98 -24.80
N ARG A 14 -8.75 -14.70 -25.68
CA ARG A 14 -9.60 -13.49 -25.56
C ARG A 14 -10.45 -13.53 -24.31
N ARG A 15 -11.04 -14.69 -24.00
CA ARG A 15 -11.86 -14.88 -22.79
C ARG A 15 -11.05 -14.63 -21.51
N PHE A 16 -9.80 -15.07 -21.45
CA PHE A 16 -8.90 -14.78 -20.31
C PHE A 16 -8.65 -13.27 -20.12
N ILE A 17 -8.44 -12.54 -21.21
CA ILE A 17 -8.26 -11.08 -21.13
C ILE A 17 -9.55 -10.40 -20.67
N PHE A 18 -10.72 -10.86 -21.13
CA PHE A 18 -12.00 -10.35 -20.64
C PHE A 18 -12.26 -10.66 -19.17
N THR A 19 -11.86 -11.84 -18.67
CA THR A 19 -11.95 -12.13 -17.23
C THR A 19 -11.08 -11.21 -16.39
N LEU A 20 -9.90 -10.83 -16.90
CA LEU A 20 -9.01 -9.88 -16.21
C LEU A 20 -9.57 -8.44 -16.22
N THR A 21 -10.35 -8.10 -17.26
CA THR A 21 -10.81 -6.72 -17.54
C THR A 21 -12.30 -6.49 -17.27
N SER A 22 -12.99 -7.44 -16.64
CA SER A 22 -14.44 -7.44 -16.43
C SER A 22 -14.95 -6.20 -15.69
N GLY A 23 -14.17 -5.65 -14.76
CA GLY A 23 -14.52 -4.44 -14.00
C GLY A 23 -14.25 -3.12 -14.72
N PHE A 24 -13.70 -3.12 -15.94
CA PHE A 24 -13.39 -1.88 -16.65
C PHE A 24 -14.61 -1.27 -17.34
N ARG A 25 -14.64 0.06 -17.39
CA ARG A 25 -15.76 0.84 -17.95
C ARG A 25 -15.83 0.74 -19.47
N GLY A 26 -17.03 0.53 -19.99
CA GLY A 26 -17.35 0.67 -21.43
C GLY A 26 -16.54 -0.26 -22.34
N ALA A 27 -15.87 0.31 -23.35
CA ALA A 27 -15.12 -0.45 -24.34
C ALA A 27 -13.92 -1.22 -23.77
N HIS A 28 -13.43 -0.87 -22.58
CA HIS A 28 -12.27 -1.53 -21.95
C HIS A 28 -12.57 -2.91 -21.38
N SER A 29 -13.84 -3.29 -21.22
CA SER A 29 -14.27 -4.65 -20.82
C SER A 29 -14.91 -5.44 -21.97
N LYS A 30 -15.32 -4.76 -23.05
CA LYS A 30 -16.08 -5.36 -24.16
C LYS A 30 -15.23 -5.65 -25.41
N LEU A 31 -14.37 -4.71 -25.83
CA LEU A 31 -13.60 -4.86 -27.06
C LEU A 31 -12.21 -5.40 -26.76
N PHE A 32 -11.77 -6.43 -27.51
CA PHE A 32 -10.52 -7.14 -27.20
C PHE A 32 -9.28 -6.26 -27.26
N ARG A 33 -9.15 -5.40 -28.28
CA ARG A 33 -7.95 -4.57 -28.47
C ARG A 33 -7.78 -3.56 -27.34
N THR A 34 -8.85 -2.85 -26.98
CA THR A 34 -8.88 -1.87 -25.88
C THR A 34 -8.74 -2.55 -24.52
N ALA A 35 -9.37 -3.71 -24.31
CA ALA A 35 -9.23 -4.49 -23.09
C ALA A 35 -7.79 -4.97 -22.89
N ASN A 36 -7.15 -5.48 -23.94
CA ASN A 36 -5.76 -5.91 -23.86
C ASN A 36 -4.82 -4.74 -23.53
N GLN A 37 -5.00 -3.59 -24.18
CA GLN A 37 -4.22 -2.38 -23.89
C GLN A 37 -4.40 -1.91 -22.45
N GLN A 38 -5.65 -1.91 -21.96
CA GLN A 38 -5.95 -1.51 -20.59
C GLN A 38 -5.41 -2.51 -19.57
N GLY A 39 -5.51 -3.81 -19.83
CA GLY A 39 -4.95 -4.86 -18.99
C GLY A 39 -3.44 -4.72 -18.81
N MET A 40 -2.71 -4.46 -19.90
CA MET A 40 -1.25 -4.23 -19.82
C MET A 40 -0.91 -3.00 -18.96
N ARG A 41 -1.65 -1.89 -19.12
CA ARG A 41 -1.46 -0.69 -18.30
C ARG A 41 -1.77 -0.95 -16.82
N ALA A 42 -2.86 -1.67 -16.53
CA ALA A 42 -3.25 -2.01 -15.16
C ALA A 42 -2.21 -2.88 -14.46
N LEU A 43 -1.62 -3.86 -15.15
CA LEU A 43 -0.56 -4.70 -14.59
C LEU A 43 0.72 -3.90 -14.28
N ALA A 44 1.10 -2.98 -15.16
CA ALA A 44 2.24 -2.09 -14.93
C ALA A 44 2.01 -1.17 -13.71
N SER A 45 0.81 -0.59 -13.59
CA SER A 45 0.44 0.21 -12.42
C SER A 45 0.42 -0.64 -11.14
N SER A 46 -0.19 -1.83 -11.16
CA SER A 46 -0.22 -2.74 -10.00
C SER A 46 1.17 -3.07 -9.48
N HIS A 47 2.14 -3.33 -10.37
CA HIS A 47 3.52 -3.58 -9.97
C HIS A 47 4.15 -2.36 -9.27
N ARG A 48 3.99 -1.18 -9.87
CA ARG A 48 4.50 0.08 -9.32
C ARG A 48 3.86 0.39 -7.96
N ASP A 49 2.55 0.24 -7.86
CA ASP A 49 1.77 0.66 -6.70
C ASP A 49 1.95 -0.29 -5.51
N ARG A 50 2.33 -1.56 -5.72
CA ARG A 50 2.77 -2.46 -4.63
C ARG A 50 3.92 -1.86 -3.81
N SER A 51 4.89 -1.22 -4.47
CA SER A 51 6.00 -0.55 -3.79
C SER A 51 5.60 0.80 -3.20
N ARG A 52 4.73 1.56 -3.89
CA ARG A 52 4.20 2.85 -3.37
C ARG A 52 3.35 2.67 -2.12
N ARG A 53 2.48 1.65 -2.07
CA ARG A 53 1.64 1.32 -0.92
C ARG A 53 2.44 1.20 0.38
N LYS A 54 3.65 0.62 0.32
CA LYS A 54 4.55 0.54 1.49
C LYS A 54 4.97 1.93 2.00
N ARG A 55 5.20 2.88 1.09
CA ARG A 55 5.54 4.28 1.40
C ARG A 55 4.32 5.05 1.91
N ASP A 56 3.15 4.82 1.32
CA ASP A 56 1.91 5.48 1.71
C ASP A 56 1.49 5.11 3.13
N PHE A 57 1.56 3.81 3.49
CA PHE A 57 1.35 3.38 4.87
C PHE A 57 2.36 3.97 5.84
N ARG A 58 3.64 4.04 5.45
CA ARG A 58 4.66 4.68 6.28
C ARG A 58 4.35 6.16 6.52
N ARG A 59 3.94 6.90 5.48
CA ARG A 59 3.52 8.30 5.60
C ARG A 59 2.33 8.45 6.55
N LEU A 60 1.33 7.58 6.43
CA LEU A 60 0.18 7.57 7.32
C LEU A 60 0.57 7.34 8.79
N TRP A 61 1.44 6.37 9.05
CA TRP A 61 1.92 6.11 10.41
C TRP A 61 2.68 7.29 11.00
N ILE A 62 3.52 7.96 10.20
CA ILE A 62 4.24 9.17 10.63
C ILE A 62 3.25 10.29 10.98
N ALA A 63 2.25 10.54 10.13
CA ALA A 63 1.24 11.57 10.39
C ALA A 63 0.46 11.29 11.68
N ARG A 64 0.07 10.03 11.92
CA ARG A 64 -0.62 9.60 13.15
C ARG A 64 0.25 9.80 14.39
N ILE A 65 1.51 9.37 14.35
CA ILE A 65 2.46 9.54 15.47
C ILE A 65 2.70 11.03 15.72
N ASN A 66 2.83 11.84 14.67
CA ASN A 66 3.05 13.27 14.82
C ASN A 66 1.87 13.96 15.51
N ALA A 67 0.63 13.61 15.14
CA ALA A 67 -0.56 14.13 15.80
C ALA A 67 -0.61 13.72 17.28
N ALA A 68 -0.29 12.47 17.61
CA ALA A 68 -0.26 12.00 18.99
C ALA A 68 0.87 12.67 19.81
N ALA A 69 2.05 12.84 19.22
CA ALA A 69 3.19 13.51 19.87
C ALA A 69 2.94 15.00 20.12
N GLN A 70 2.14 15.66 19.27
CA GLN A 70 1.76 17.06 19.44
C GLN A 70 0.96 17.28 20.73
N GLY A 71 0.13 16.32 21.14
CA GLY A 71 -0.57 16.37 22.44
C GLY A 71 0.37 16.42 23.65
N SER A 72 1.59 15.90 23.49
CA SER A 72 2.64 15.92 24.52
C SER A 72 3.69 17.02 24.27
N GLY A 73 3.47 17.91 23.30
CA GLY A 73 4.37 19.03 22.99
C GLY A 73 5.68 18.65 22.27
N ILE A 74 5.80 17.43 21.74
CA ILE A 74 7.03 16.94 21.10
C ILE A 74 6.82 16.77 19.60
N SER A 75 7.81 17.17 18.79
CA SER A 75 7.78 16.93 17.34
C SER A 75 8.19 15.49 17.00
N TYR A 76 7.62 14.92 15.94
CA TYR A 76 7.94 13.56 15.50
C TYR A 76 9.46 13.30 15.33
N ASN A 77 10.22 14.27 14.82
CA ASN A 77 11.67 14.12 14.63
C ASN A 77 12.42 13.96 15.96
N LYS A 78 12.05 14.74 16.98
CA LYS A 78 12.61 14.60 18.34
C LYS A 78 12.24 13.24 18.91
N LEU A 79 10.95 12.88 18.88
CA LEU A 79 10.46 11.59 19.36
C LEU A 79 11.22 10.39 18.76
N VAL A 80 11.44 10.36 17.45
CA VAL A 80 12.15 9.25 16.80
C VAL A 80 13.62 9.18 17.21
N ARG A 81 14.27 10.34 17.38
CA ARG A 81 15.65 10.40 17.86
C ARG A 81 15.73 9.87 19.30
N ASP A 82 14.83 10.33 20.16
CA ASP A 82 14.84 10.00 21.58
C ASP A 82 14.49 8.51 21.78
N LEU A 83 13.56 7.94 20.98
CA LEU A 83 13.30 6.49 20.93
C LEU A 83 14.54 5.68 20.53
N TYR A 84 15.32 6.17 19.56
CA TYR A 84 16.53 5.50 19.12
C TYR A 84 17.63 5.55 20.19
N GLN A 85 17.83 6.70 20.85
CA GLN A 85 18.79 6.87 21.94
C GLN A 85 18.45 5.98 23.15
N ASN A 86 17.17 5.85 23.46
CA ASN A 86 16.68 4.99 24.53
C ASN A 86 16.56 3.50 24.12
N GLN A 87 17.08 3.11 22.95
CA GLN A 87 17.06 1.74 22.40
C GLN A 87 15.65 1.11 22.29
N VAL A 88 14.61 1.93 22.15
CA VAL A 88 13.24 1.47 21.94
C VAL A 88 13.02 1.23 20.44
N LEU A 89 13.33 0.01 19.98
CA LEU A 89 13.30 -0.39 18.56
C LEU A 89 11.88 -0.74 18.05
N LEU A 90 10.88 0.08 18.39
CA LEU A 90 9.50 -0.15 17.97
C LEU A 90 9.25 0.28 16.52
N ASN A 91 8.49 -0.55 15.80
CA ASN A 91 8.08 -0.21 14.45
C ASN A 91 7.02 0.91 14.47
N ARG A 92 7.08 1.80 13.48
CA ARG A 92 6.11 2.90 13.28
C ARG A 92 4.68 2.41 13.14
N LYS A 93 4.48 1.22 12.56
CA LYS A 93 3.15 0.58 12.50
C LYS A 93 2.57 0.38 13.91
N MET A 94 3.36 -0.19 14.82
CA MET A 94 2.93 -0.48 16.18
C MET A 94 2.75 0.81 16.99
N LEU A 95 3.71 1.73 16.90
CA LEU A 95 3.61 3.06 17.53
C LEU A 95 2.33 3.81 17.10
N ALA A 96 2.04 3.84 15.80
CA ALA A 96 0.83 4.50 15.29
C ALA A 96 -0.47 3.79 15.71
N GLN A 97 -0.42 2.47 15.97
CA GLN A 97 -1.59 1.72 16.42
C GLN A 97 -1.81 1.92 17.92
N MET A 98 -0.76 1.88 18.74
CA MET A 98 -0.84 2.18 20.18
C MET A 98 -1.35 3.60 20.39
N ALA A 99 -0.82 4.58 19.65
CA ALA A 99 -1.28 5.97 19.73
C ALA A 99 -2.79 6.17 19.49
N ILE A 100 -3.46 5.23 18.79
CA ILE A 100 -4.90 5.29 18.52
C ILE A 100 -5.69 4.47 19.54
N LEU A 101 -5.24 3.25 19.84
CA LEU A 101 -6.00 2.30 20.66
C LEU A 101 -5.77 2.47 22.16
N ASP A 102 -4.54 2.82 22.55
CA ASP A 102 -4.10 2.86 23.94
C ASP A 102 -3.18 4.06 24.16
N ASN A 103 -3.81 5.18 24.49
CA ASN A 103 -3.11 6.43 24.74
C ASN A 103 -2.27 6.37 26.03
N ASP A 104 -2.69 5.58 27.02
CA ASP A 104 -1.98 5.46 28.30
C ASP A 104 -0.62 4.78 28.13
N CYS A 105 -0.60 3.68 27.36
CA CYS A 105 0.64 3.01 26.98
C CYS A 105 1.56 3.94 26.16
N PHE A 106 1.00 4.68 25.19
CA PHE A 106 1.77 5.65 24.42
C PHE A 106 2.38 6.74 25.32
N SER A 107 1.60 7.29 26.26
CA SER A 107 2.08 8.30 27.21
C SER A 107 3.21 7.77 28.10
N THR A 108 3.16 6.50 28.50
CA THR A 108 4.18 5.84 29.31
C THR A 108 5.50 5.71 28.53
N ILE A 109 5.42 5.35 27.25
CA ILE A 109 6.58 5.31 26.37
C ILE A 109 7.20 6.71 26.22
N MET A 110 6.36 7.73 26.00
CA MET A 110 6.81 9.12 25.88
C MET A 110 7.53 9.59 27.15
N LYS A 111 6.98 9.31 28.34
CA LYS A 111 7.61 9.66 29.63
C LYS A 111 8.96 8.96 29.81
N ARG A 112 9.05 7.67 29.44
CA ARG A 112 10.31 6.91 29.50
C ARG A 112 11.39 7.50 28.59
N THR A 113 11.01 8.06 27.44
CA THR A 113 11.96 8.66 26.48
C THR A 113 12.38 10.09 26.80
N ASN A 114 11.60 10.83 27.60
CA ASN A 114 11.79 12.26 27.88
C ASN A 114 12.71 12.51 29.09
N LYS A 115 13.75 11.69 29.25
CA LYS A 115 14.83 11.88 30.23
C LYS A 115 16.06 12.48 29.56
#